data_AF-A0AAQ1HMM1-F1
#
_entry.id   AF-A0AAQ1HMM1-F1
#
_cell.length_a   1.000
_cell.length_b   1.000
_cell.length_c   1.000
_cell.angle_alpha   90.00
_cell.angle_beta   90.00
_cell.angle_gamma   90.00
#
_symmetry.space_group_name_H-M   'P 1'
#
loop_
_entity.id
_entity.type
_entity.pdbx_description
1 polymer ?
#
loop_
_entity_poly.entity_id
_entity_poly.type
_entity_poly.pdbx_seq_one_letter_code
_entity_poly.pdbx_strand_id
1 'polypeptide(L)'
;MSGVKVNVKGKQDALKRLDVLPQKIRRAALMALNDTGETLRAQILREMGAEVNIKRPVLRERVRLTKARRWGDTVRIWALKRGLVLSHFPHRQMYQKRKKGKRVRAGLRVNVSGVEKTLEGAFLIRSLGSSNTDGLIARRTGKDRLPIKILYGPSPSQILNTRLPDYQAEGERVLRRELVRQLERADL
;
A
#
# COMPACT_ATOMS: atom_id res chain seq x y z
N MET A 1 69.74 -8.94 -15.29
CA MET A 1 68.62 -8.37 -14.52
C MET A 1 67.70 -9.48 -14.08
N SER A 2 67.48 -9.62 -12.78
CA SER A 2 66.60 -10.65 -12.20
C SER A 2 65.19 -10.08 -12.07
N GLY A 3 64.18 -10.76 -12.61
CA GLY A 3 62.79 -10.32 -12.56
C GLY A 3 61.84 -11.48 -12.30
N VAL A 4 60.95 -11.32 -11.32
CA VAL A 4 59.89 -12.29 -11.01
C VAL A 4 58.69 -11.99 -11.91
N LYS A 5 58.34 -12.94 -12.79
CA LYS A 5 57.12 -12.89 -13.61
C LYS A 5 56.02 -13.71 -12.94
N VAL A 6 54.97 -13.05 -12.48
CA VAL A 6 53.75 -13.71 -12.02
C VAL A 6 52.78 -13.80 -13.20
N ASN A 7 52.33 -15.00 -13.55
CA ASN A 7 51.43 -15.25 -14.67
C ASN A 7 50.09 -15.82 -14.17
N VAL A 8 49.00 -15.46 -14.85
CA VAL A 8 47.62 -15.97 -14.58
C VAL A 8 47.41 -17.39 -15.14
N LYS A 9 48.44 -17.98 -15.78
CA LYS A 9 48.41 -19.36 -16.30
C LYS A 9 48.14 -20.34 -15.15
N GLY A 10 47.02 -21.06 -15.23
CA GLY A 10 46.57 -22.03 -14.21
C GLY A 10 45.33 -21.59 -13.42
N LYS A 11 44.90 -20.33 -13.50
CA LYS A 11 43.67 -19.83 -12.86
C LYS A 11 42.47 -19.77 -13.82
N GLN A 12 42.37 -20.72 -14.75
CA GLN A 12 41.24 -20.78 -15.70
C GLN A 12 39.90 -20.86 -14.98
N ASP A 13 39.85 -21.51 -13.81
CA ASP A 13 38.64 -21.57 -12.99
C ASP A 13 38.26 -20.22 -12.36
N ALA A 14 39.25 -19.38 -12.05
CA ALA A 14 38.99 -18.00 -11.60
C ALA A 14 38.47 -17.13 -12.76
N LEU A 15 39.00 -17.32 -13.98
CA LEU A 15 38.51 -16.62 -15.17
C LEU A 15 37.08 -17.06 -15.54
N LYS A 16 36.77 -18.36 -15.51
CA LYS A 16 35.41 -18.88 -15.71
C LYS A 16 34.42 -18.33 -14.67
N ARG A 17 34.86 -18.09 -13.43
CA ARG A 17 34.04 -17.44 -12.40
C ARG A 17 33.72 -15.99 -12.75
N LEU A 18 34.67 -15.25 -13.32
CA LEU A 18 34.47 -13.86 -13.76
C LEU A 18 33.42 -13.76 -14.88
N ASP A 19 33.38 -14.73 -15.79
CA ASP A 19 32.43 -14.73 -16.92
C ASP A 19 30.96 -14.86 -16.48
N VAL A 20 30.69 -15.56 -15.37
CA VAL A 20 29.33 -15.73 -14.83
C VAL A 20 28.90 -14.63 -13.86
N LEU A 21 29.85 -13.78 -13.40
CA LEU A 21 29.56 -12.68 -12.46
C LEU A 21 28.46 -11.74 -12.94
N PRO A 22 28.47 -11.25 -14.20
CA PRO A 22 27.44 -10.31 -14.64
C PRO A 22 26.04 -10.88 -14.54
N GLN A 23 25.87 -12.18 -14.80
CA GLN A 23 24.58 -12.84 -14.70
C GLN A 23 24.14 -13.01 -13.24
N LYS A 24 25.07 -13.38 -12.35
CA LYS A 24 24.79 -13.49 -10.91
C LYS A 24 24.41 -12.14 -10.29
N ILE A 25 25.17 -11.08 -10.60
CA ILE A 25 24.88 -9.71 -10.15
C ILE A 25 23.48 -9.28 -10.63
N ARG A 26 23.17 -9.54 -11.91
CA ARG A 26 21.86 -9.22 -12.48
C ARG A 26 20.72 -9.91 -11.74
N ARG A 27 20.90 -11.19 -11.42
CA ARG A 27 19.92 -11.97 -10.66
C ARG A 27 19.79 -11.46 -9.22
N ALA A 28 20.90 -11.17 -8.56
CA ALA A 28 20.93 -10.67 -7.19
C ALA A 28 20.20 -9.33 -7.06
N ALA A 29 20.45 -8.35 -7.93
CA ALA A 29 19.72 -7.09 -7.82
C ALA A 29 18.26 -7.18 -8.29
N LEU A 30 17.90 -8.09 -9.21
CA LEU A 30 16.50 -8.37 -9.51
C LEU A 30 15.75 -8.92 -8.27
N MET A 31 16.38 -9.83 -7.51
CA MET A 31 15.84 -10.34 -6.25
C MET A 31 15.74 -9.21 -5.22
N ALA A 32 16.79 -8.41 -5.06
CA ALA A 32 16.80 -7.28 -4.13
C ALA A 32 15.69 -6.26 -4.44
N LEU A 33 15.45 -5.94 -5.72
CA LEU A 33 14.37 -5.06 -6.16
C LEU A 33 13.00 -5.62 -5.75
N ASN A 34 12.76 -6.91 -6.03
CA ASN A 34 11.47 -7.54 -5.71
C ASN A 34 11.23 -7.67 -4.21
N ASP A 35 12.26 -8.02 -3.44
CA ASP A 35 12.20 -8.09 -1.97
C ASP A 35 11.97 -6.70 -1.34
N THR A 36 12.61 -5.68 -1.90
CA THR A 36 12.38 -4.27 -1.54
C THR A 36 10.93 -3.89 -1.81
N GLY A 37 10.40 -4.24 -2.98
CA GLY A 37 9.01 -3.99 -3.34
C GLY A 37 8.00 -4.58 -2.38
N GLU A 38 8.20 -5.84 -1.97
CA GLU A 38 7.32 -6.51 -1.01
C GLU A 38 7.42 -5.89 0.38
N THR A 39 8.65 -5.60 0.84
CA THR A 39 8.92 -4.97 2.13
C THR A 39 8.28 -3.58 2.20
N LEU A 40 8.53 -2.75 1.19
CA LEU A 40 8.02 -1.39 1.11
C LEU A 40 6.49 -1.39 1.00
N ARG A 41 5.89 -2.29 0.21
CA ARG A 41 4.44 -2.45 0.16
C ARG A 41 3.86 -2.80 1.53
N ALA A 42 4.48 -3.74 2.25
CA ALA A 42 4.01 -4.14 3.57
C ALA A 42 4.07 -2.99 4.58
N GLN A 43 5.11 -2.15 4.49
CA GLN A 43 5.26 -0.94 5.29
C GLN A 43 4.22 0.12 4.94
N ILE A 44 4.07 0.47 3.65
CA ILE A 44 3.04 1.39 3.16
C ILE A 44 1.65 0.97 3.65
N LEU A 45 1.31 -0.32 3.52
CA LEU A 45 0.01 -0.84 3.98
C LEU A 45 -0.20 -0.69 5.49
N ARG A 46 0.86 -0.76 6.28
CA ARG A 46 0.82 -0.60 7.74
C ARG A 46 0.62 0.87 8.10
N GLU A 47 1.42 1.75 7.52
CA GLU A 47 1.38 3.18 7.78
C GLU A 47 0.08 3.82 7.31
N MET A 48 -0.34 3.54 6.06
CA MET A 48 -1.64 3.97 5.56
C MET A 48 -2.78 3.46 6.44
N GLY A 49 -2.72 2.19 6.85
CA GLY A 49 -3.75 1.59 7.71
C GLY A 49 -3.86 2.29 9.06
N ALA A 50 -2.72 2.66 9.66
CA ALA A 50 -2.68 3.38 10.93
C ALA A 50 -3.18 4.82 10.80
N GLU A 51 -2.79 5.52 9.73
CA GLU A 51 -3.18 6.91 9.48
C GLU A 51 -4.69 7.06 9.30
N VAL A 52 -5.30 6.24 8.44
CA VAL A 52 -6.74 6.36 8.14
C VAL A 52 -7.63 5.38 8.92
N ASN A 53 -7.05 4.60 9.83
CA ASN A 53 -7.72 3.55 10.62
C ASN A 53 -8.55 2.58 9.75
N ILE A 54 -7.95 2.08 8.67
CA ILE A 54 -8.56 1.12 7.75
C ILE A 54 -7.89 -0.24 7.89
N LYS A 55 -8.70 -1.31 7.84
CA LYS A 55 -8.22 -2.69 7.88
C LYS A 55 -7.25 -2.98 6.74
N ARG A 56 -6.09 -3.58 7.07
CA ARG A 56 -5.04 -3.94 6.09
C ARG A 56 -5.52 -4.77 4.89
N PRO A 57 -6.43 -5.77 5.02
CA PRO A 57 -6.95 -6.51 3.87
C PRO A 57 -7.60 -5.62 2.81
N VAL A 58 -8.36 -4.60 3.23
CA VAL A 58 -9.05 -3.64 2.35
C VAL A 58 -8.05 -2.83 1.53
N LEU A 59 -6.95 -2.41 2.17
CA LEU A 59 -5.87 -1.68 1.51
C LEU A 59 -5.05 -2.58 0.58
N ARG A 60 -4.82 -3.85 0.96
CA ARG A 60 -4.04 -4.82 0.16
C ARG A 60 -4.63 -5.06 -1.23
N GLU A 61 -5.96 -5.09 -1.35
CA GLU A 61 -6.65 -5.24 -2.64
C GLU A 61 -6.48 -4.02 -3.56
N ARG A 62 -6.23 -2.85 -2.97
CA ARG A 62 -6.19 -1.56 -3.68
C ARG A 62 -4.78 -1.01 -3.88
N VAL A 63 -3.83 -1.40 -3.04
CA VAL A 63 -2.40 -1.08 -3.18
C VAL A 63 -1.69 -2.31 -3.74
N ARG A 64 -1.30 -2.19 -5.01
CA ARG A 64 -0.73 -3.28 -5.81
C ARG A 64 0.76 -3.06 -6.03
N LEU A 65 1.46 -4.19 -6.17
CA LEU A 65 2.88 -4.26 -6.48
C LEU A 65 3.04 -4.94 -7.84
N THR A 66 3.66 -4.24 -8.77
CA THR A 66 4.14 -4.81 -10.02
C THR A 66 5.62 -5.11 -9.86
N LYS A 67 5.97 -6.40 -9.84
CA LYS A 67 7.34 -6.90 -9.70
C LYS A 67 8.16 -6.68 -10.97
N ALA A 68 9.46 -6.50 -10.79
CA ALA A 68 10.43 -6.50 -11.87
C ALA A 68 10.58 -7.91 -12.44
N ARG A 69 10.64 -8.04 -13.77
CA ARG A 69 10.77 -9.33 -14.47
C ARG A 69 12.17 -9.54 -15.03
N ARG A 70 12.84 -8.46 -15.41
CA ARG A 70 14.17 -8.45 -16.02
C ARG A 70 15.08 -7.42 -15.36
N TRP A 71 16.38 -7.55 -15.61
CA TRP A 71 17.35 -6.54 -15.20
C TRP A 71 17.03 -5.17 -15.82
N GLY A 72 17.13 -4.11 -15.02
CA GLY A 72 16.79 -2.75 -15.45
C GLY A 72 15.30 -2.42 -15.39
N ASP A 73 14.43 -3.40 -15.11
CA ASP A 73 13.03 -3.13 -14.82
C ASP A 73 12.90 -2.40 -13.48
N THR A 74 11.83 -1.62 -13.35
CA THR A 74 11.47 -0.94 -12.11
C THR A 74 10.34 -1.68 -11.40
N VAL A 75 10.43 -1.75 -10.08
CA VAL A 75 9.31 -2.20 -9.24
C VAL A 75 8.34 -1.04 -9.02
N ARG A 76 7.06 -1.26 -9.29
CA ARG A 76 6.03 -0.22 -9.16
C ARG A 76 5.02 -0.57 -8.08
N ILE A 77 4.95 0.27 -7.05
CA ILE A 77 3.85 0.26 -6.08
C ILE A 77 2.87 1.34 -6.49
N TRP A 78 1.60 0.98 -6.61
CA TRP A 78 0.56 1.91 -7.03
C TRP A 78 -0.76 1.59 -6.34
N ALA A 79 -1.60 2.61 -6.22
CA ALA A 79 -2.87 2.51 -5.55
C ALA A 79 -4.02 2.90 -6.49
N LEU A 80 -5.20 2.30 -6.29
CA LEU A 80 -6.38 2.65 -7.05
C LEU A 80 -6.83 4.08 -6.75
N LYS A 81 -7.24 4.81 -7.81
CA LYS A 81 -7.76 6.18 -7.74
C LYS A 81 -9.21 6.27 -7.22
N ARG A 82 -9.94 5.15 -7.18
CA ARG A 82 -11.33 5.14 -6.70
C ARG A 82 -11.39 5.28 -5.18
N GLY A 83 -12.23 6.19 -4.70
CA GLY A 83 -12.51 6.41 -3.29
C GLY A 83 -13.01 5.14 -2.58
N LEU A 84 -12.65 4.99 -1.31
CA LEU A 84 -13.21 3.96 -0.45
C LEU A 84 -14.62 4.34 -0.02
N VAL A 85 -15.53 3.39 0.10
CA VAL A 85 -16.83 3.65 0.73
C VAL A 85 -16.60 4.10 2.18
N LEU A 86 -17.36 5.09 2.64
CA LEU A 86 -17.12 5.66 3.98
C LEU A 86 -17.27 4.63 5.12
N SER A 87 -17.96 3.52 4.88
CA SER A 87 -18.16 2.45 5.88
C SER A 87 -16.89 1.67 6.20
N HIS A 88 -15.83 1.81 5.39
CA HIS A 88 -14.50 1.27 5.73
C HIS A 88 -13.79 2.06 6.82
N PHE A 89 -14.20 3.31 7.04
CA PHE A 89 -13.63 4.17 8.05
C PHE A 89 -14.41 4.04 9.36
N PRO A 90 -13.78 4.34 10.52
CA PRO A 90 -14.47 4.35 11.79
C PRO A 90 -15.70 5.27 11.73
N HIS A 91 -16.86 4.73 12.06
CA HIS A 91 -18.11 5.46 11.97
C HIS A 91 -19.06 5.09 13.09
N ARG A 92 -19.93 6.04 13.44
CA ARG A 92 -20.94 5.88 14.49
C ARG A 92 -22.26 6.49 14.08
N GLN A 93 -23.35 5.74 14.27
CA GLN A 93 -24.70 6.25 14.09
C GLN A 93 -25.02 7.28 15.17
N MET A 94 -25.42 8.47 14.73
CA MET A 94 -25.89 9.54 15.61
C MET A 94 -27.40 9.46 15.77
N TYR A 95 -27.86 9.80 16.98
CA TYR A 95 -29.27 9.81 17.36
C TYR A 95 -29.62 11.12 18.03
N GLN A 96 -30.77 11.69 17.69
CA GLN A 96 -31.35 12.86 18.34
C GLN A 96 -32.66 12.47 19.04
N LYS A 97 -32.97 13.11 20.16
CA LYS A 97 -34.26 12.93 20.84
C LYS A 97 -35.33 13.77 20.15
N ARG A 98 -36.47 13.17 19.82
CA ARG A 98 -37.70 13.88 19.39
C ARG A 98 -38.66 14.10 20.57
N LYS A 99 -39.75 14.83 20.32
CA LYS A 99 -40.90 14.94 21.25
C LYS A 99 -41.30 13.55 21.77
N LYS A 100 -41.58 13.43 23.07
CA LYS A 100 -41.84 12.17 23.80
C LYS A 100 -40.62 11.23 23.95
N GLY A 101 -39.39 11.76 23.89
CA GLY A 101 -38.17 11.01 24.25
C GLY A 101 -37.67 9.97 23.23
N LYS A 102 -38.40 9.75 22.11
CA LYS A 102 -38.02 8.77 21.09
C LYS A 102 -36.72 9.19 20.37
N ARG A 103 -35.76 8.27 20.26
CA ARG A 103 -34.51 8.48 19.52
C ARG A 103 -34.74 8.28 18.02
N VAL A 104 -34.40 9.29 17.23
CA VAL A 104 -34.43 9.22 15.75
C VAL A 104 -33.00 9.32 15.22
N ARG A 105 -32.71 8.61 14.14
CA ARG A 105 -31.41 8.68 13.45
C ARG A 105 -31.20 10.09 12.92
N ALA A 106 -30.14 10.77 13.37
CA ALA A 106 -29.83 12.15 13.02
C ALA A 106 -28.75 12.27 11.93
N GLY A 107 -28.02 11.19 11.68
CA GLY A 107 -26.93 11.17 10.72
C GLY A 107 -25.86 10.16 11.14
N LEU A 108 -24.71 10.23 10.49
CA LEU A 108 -23.57 9.39 10.79
C LEU A 108 -22.34 10.24 11.06
N ARG A 109 -21.61 9.96 12.13
CA ARG A 109 -20.28 10.53 12.33
C ARG A 109 -19.24 9.59 11.74
N VAL A 110 -18.31 10.11 10.95
CA VAL A 110 -17.20 9.34 10.36
C VAL A 110 -15.89 10.01 10.74
N ASN A 111 -14.89 9.21 11.09
CA ASN A 111 -13.52 9.67 11.30
C ASN A 111 -12.68 9.27 10.09
N VAL A 112 -12.04 10.24 9.44
CA VAL A 112 -11.12 9.99 8.33
C VAL A 112 -9.80 10.69 8.65
N SER A 113 -8.73 9.91 8.81
CA SER A 113 -7.41 10.44 9.14
C SER A 113 -7.41 11.36 10.38
N GLY A 114 -8.11 10.96 11.45
CA GLY A 114 -8.24 11.75 12.67
C GLY A 114 -9.29 12.87 12.60
N VAL A 115 -9.80 13.22 11.42
CA VAL A 115 -10.82 14.26 11.26
C VAL A 115 -12.21 13.66 11.39
N GLU A 116 -12.94 14.02 12.45
CA GLU A 116 -14.34 13.66 12.60
C GLU A 116 -15.25 14.60 11.82
N LYS A 117 -16.13 14.03 11.00
CA LYS A 117 -17.18 14.78 10.30
C LYS A 117 -18.54 14.14 10.56
N THR A 118 -19.51 14.98 10.94
CA THR A 118 -20.90 14.56 11.05
C THR A 118 -21.59 14.75 9.71
N LEU A 119 -22.19 13.67 9.21
CA LEU A 119 -22.93 13.60 7.97
C LEU A 119 -24.42 13.55 8.30
N GLU A 120 -25.05 14.71 8.34
CA GLU A 120 -26.48 14.84 8.60
C GLU A 120 -27.30 14.13 7.52
N GLY A 121 -28.35 13.43 7.96
CA GLY A 121 -29.22 12.66 7.06
C GLY A 121 -28.55 11.46 6.37
N ALA A 122 -27.28 11.17 6.66
CA ALA A 122 -26.63 9.95 6.22
C ALA A 122 -27.05 8.75 7.08
N PHE A 123 -27.16 7.59 6.45
CA PHE A 123 -27.54 6.34 7.11
C PHE A 123 -26.77 5.15 6.54
N LEU A 124 -26.61 4.13 7.37
CA LEU A 124 -25.94 2.88 7.00
C LEU A 124 -26.95 1.86 6.45
N ILE A 125 -26.65 1.32 5.27
CA ILE A 125 -27.38 0.23 4.61
C ILE A 125 -26.57 -1.05 4.82
N ARG A 126 -26.93 -1.83 5.86
CA ARG A 126 -26.19 -3.05 6.25
C ARG A 126 -26.30 -4.18 5.22
N SER A 127 -27.43 -4.27 4.52
CA SER A 127 -27.71 -5.35 3.54
C SER A 127 -26.83 -5.31 2.30
N LEU A 128 -26.18 -4.17 2.00
CA LEU A 128 -25.26 -4.01 0.87
C LEU A 128 -23.79 -4.09 1.29
N GLY A 129 -23.52 -4.59 2.50
CA GLY A 129 -22.16 -4.80 2.99
C GLY A 129 -21.46 -5.99 2.35
N SER A 130 -20.14 -6.00 2.43
CA SER A 130 -19.28 -7.16 2.15
C SER A 130 -18.61 -7.63 3.45
N SER A 131 -17.88 -8.75 3.41
CA SER A 131 -17.09 -9.28 4.55
C SER A 131 -16.15 -8.25 5.20
N ASN A 132 -15.76 -7.22 4.45
CA ASN A 132 -14.83 -6.17 4.88
C ASN A 132 -15.51 -4.83 5.24
N THR A 133 -16.84 -4.74 5.26
CA THR A 133 -17.59 -3.49 5.56
C THR A 133 -18.89 -3.76 6.31
N ASP A 134 -19.29 -2.87 7.20
CA ASP A 134 -20.58 -2.98 7.91
C ASP A 134 -21.82 -2.63 7.05
N GLY A 135 -21.61 -2.23 5.79
CA GLY A 135 -22.67 -1.78 4.88
C GLY A 135 -22.18 -0.68 3.93
N LEU A 136 -23.12 0.05 3.34
CA LEU A 136 -22.86 1.28 2.58
C LEU A 136 -23.44 2.48 3.31
N ILE A 137 -22.64 3.54 3.44
CA ILE A 137 -23.13 4.82 3.95
C ILE A 137 -23.70 5.60 2.76
N ALA A 138 -24.97 5.96 2.86
CA ALA A 138 -25.66 6.70 1.82
C ALA A 138 -26.37 7.93 2.39
N ARG A 139 -26.67 8.89 1.52
CA ARG A 139 -27.52 10.04 1.80
C ARG A 139 -28.59 10.15 0.72
N ARG A 140 -29.81 10.55 1.10
CA ARG A 140 -30.87 10.84 0.14
C ARG A 140 -30.54 12.11 -0.64
N THR A 141 -30.93 12.15 -1.91
CA THR A 141 -30.79 13.38 -2.72
C THR A 141 -31.95 14.34 -2.52
N GLY A 142 -33.14 13.82 -2.16
CA GLY A 142 -34.35 14.60 -1.94
C GLY A 142 -35.17 14.13 -0.72
N LYS A 143 -36.41 14.60 -0.63
CA LYS A 143 -37.36 14.23 0.44
C LYS A 143 -37.83 12.78 0.34
N ASP A 144 -37.93 12.28 -0.89
CA ASP A 144 -38.40 10.94 -1.19
C ASP A 144 -37.43 9.85 -0.68
N ARG A 145 -37.92 8.61 -0.61
CA ARG A 145 -37.08 7.48 -0.16
C ARG A 145 -35.92 7.19 -1.13
N LEU A 146 -36.14 7.45 -2.41
CA LEU A 146 -35.18 7.30 -3.50
C LEU A 146 -35.15 8.60 -4.31
N PRO A 147 -34.04 8.95 -4.97
CA PRO A 147 -32.79 8.20 -5.06
C PRO A 147 -31.83 8.42 -3.87
N ILE A 148 -30.90 7.49 -3.70
CA ILE A 148 -29.85 7.52 -2.66
C ILE A 148 -28.46 7.60 -3.30
N LYS A 149 -27.57 8.39 -2.71
CA LYS A 149 -26.18 8.54 -3.15
C LYS A 149 -25.24 7.91 -2.13
N ILE A 150 -24.40 6.98 -2.58
CA ILE A 150 -23.35 6.36 -1.76
C ILE A 150 -22.24 7.39 -1.54
N LEU A 151 -21.78 7.48 -0.30
CA LEU A 151 -20.72 8.39 0.09
C LEU A 151 -19.38 7.67 0.13
N TYR A 152 -18.36 8.36 -0.40
CA TYR A 152 -16.99 7.87 -0.50
C TYR A 152 -16.06 8.78 0.28
N GLY A 153 -15.05 8.18 0.89
CA GLY A 153 -13.91 8.86 1.48
C GLY A 153 -12.75 9.00 0.49
N PRO A 154 -11.56 9.40 0.99
CA PRO A 154 -10.37 9.53 0.16
C PRO A 154 -10.02 8.21 -0.51
N SER A 155 -9.44 8.31 -1.70
CA SER A 155 -8.89 7.17 -2.41
C SER A 155 -7.56 6.73 -1.80
N PRO A 156 -7.23 5.43 -1.86
CA PRO A 156 -5.91 4.94 -1.47
C PRO A 156 -4.77 5.64 -2.22
N SER A 157 -4.99 6.06 -3.47
CA SER A 157 -4.01 6.87 -4.21
C SER A 157 -3.78 8.25 -3.60
N GLN A 158 -4.82 8.92 -3.10
CA GLN A 158 -4.65 10.21 -2.42
C GLN A 158 -3.85 10.03 -1.12
N ILE A 159 -4.16 9.00 -0.34
CA ILE A 159 -3.45 8.69 0.91
C ILE A 159 -2.00 8.26 0.62
N LEU A 160 -1.74 7.52 -0.45
CA LEU A 160 -0.36 7.17 -0.84
C LEU A 160 0.43 8.42 -1.22
N ASN A 161 -0.20 9.35 -1.95
CA ASN A 161 0.47 10.53 -2.50
C ASN A 161 0.89 11.55 -1.42
N THR A 162 0.25 11.58 -0.25
CA THR A 162 0.63 12.51 0.83
C THR A 162 2.03 12.22 1.38
N ARG A 163 2.48 10.97 1.35
CA ARG A 163 3.79 10.52 1.88
C ARG A 163 4.67 9.87 0.82
N LEU A 164 4.39 10.14 -0.46
CA LEU A 164 5.13 9.56 -1.58
C LEU A 164 6.65 9.82 -1.51
N PRO A 165 7.12 11.05 -1.17
CA PRO A 165 8.56 11.30 -1.04
C PRO A 165 9.21 10.46 0.07
N ASP A 166 8.55 10.31 1.22
CA ASP A 166 9.03 9.50 2.35
C ASP A 166 9.20 8.04 1.93
N TYR A 167 8.22 7.48 1.21
CA TYR A 167 8.28 6.10 0.73
C TYR A 167 9.35 5.89 -0.36
N GLN A 168 9.62 6.90 -1.19
CA GLN A 168 10.70 6.83 -2.16
C GLN A 168 12.07 6.78 -1.46
N ALA A 169 12.30 7.67 -0.48
CA ALA A 169 13.52 7.68 0.31
C ALA A 169 13.73 6.37 1.09
N GLU A 170 12.68 5.84 1.72
CA GLU A 170 12.76 4.56 2.41
C GLU A 170 12.99 3.40 1.44
N GLY A 171 12.39 3.44 0.25
CA GLY A 171 12.62 2.46 -0.81
C GLY A 171 14.08 2.37 -1.23
N GLU A 172 14.77 3.50 -1.40
CA GLU A 172 16.20 3.53 -1.71
C GLU A 172 17.06 2.94 -0.59
N ARG A 173 16.75 3.28 0.67
CA ARG A 173 17.44 2.71 1.84
C ARG A 173 17.28 1.19 1.91
N VAL A 174 16.06 0.70 1.77
CA VAL A 174 15.77 -0.74 1.80
C VAL A 174 16.46 -1.44 0.63
N LEU A 175 16.43 -0.85 -0.58
CA LEU A 175 17.09 -1.41 -1.75
C LEU A 175 18.60 -1.57 -1.54
N ARG A 176 19.29 -0.57 -0.99
CA ARG A 176 20.73 -0.68 -0.70
C ARG A 176 21.04 -1.85 0.23
N ARG A 177 20.26 -2.00 1.31
CA ARG A 177 20.41 -3.10 2.26
C ARG A 177 20.13 -4.46 1.60
N GLU A 178 19.06 -4.56 0.82
CA GLU A 178 18.69 -5.79 0.12
C GLU A 178 19.70 -6.17 -0.96
N LEU A 179 20.30 -5.20 -1.63
CA LEU A 179 21.32 -5.43 -2.65
C LEU A 179 22.57 -6.05 -2.06
N VAL A 180 23.09 -5.49 -0.95
CA VAL A 180 24.24 -6.07 -0.23
C VAL A 180 23.93 -7.50 0.22
N ARG A 181 22.76 -7.71 0.86
CA ARG A 181 22.32 -9.03 1.32
C ARG A 181 22.26 -10.06 0.19
N GLN A 182 21.80 -9.67 -1.00
CA GLN A 182 21.67 -10.59 -2.13
C GLN A 182 23.01 -10.85 -2.84
N LEU A 183 23.94 -9.89 -2.82
CA LEU A 183 25.30 -10.10 -3.32
C LEU A 183 26.07 -11.07 -2.42
N GLU A 184 26.02 -10.89 -1.10
CA GLU A 184 26.63 -11.82 -0.13
C GLU A 184 26.10 -13.25 -0.30
N ARG A 185 24.80 -13.42 -0.52
CA ARG A 185 24.17 -14.73 -0.79
C ARG A 185 24.57 -15.36 -2.13
N ALA A 186 25.06 -14.56 -3.08
CA ALA A 186 25.50 -15.04 -4.38
C ALA A 186 26.98 -15.45 -4.40
N ASP A 187 27.65 -15.39 -3.24
CA ASP A 187 29.09 -15.54 -3.03
C ASP A 187 29.89 -14.54 -3.89
N LEU A 188 29.43 -13.28 -3.90
CA LEU A 188 30.02 -12.18 -4.66
C LEU A 188 30.60 -11.08 -3.77
#